data_AF-A0A3D2W1B8-F1
#
_entry.id   AF-A0A3D2W1B8-F1
#
_cell.length_a   1.000
_cell.length_b   1.000
_cell.length_c   1.000
_cell.angle_alpha   90.00
_cell.angle_beta   90.00
_cell.angle_gamma   90.00
#
_symmetry.space_group_name_H-M   'P 1'
#
loop_
_entity.id
_entity.type
_entity.pdbx_description
1 polymer ?
#
loop_
_entity_poly.entity_id
_entity_poly.type
_entity_poly.pdbx_seq_one_letter_code
_entity_poly.pdbx_strand_id
1 'polypeptide(L)'
;MVMTYEPSSRRVDIQVDPMRADAWRAPPYYQQIKRIAENALRGDGYLIVWQGEDAIAVLPDREVKLGRVTSEVVVVKRSQAENGVRYDVALMEPDDPRRTEMLGATSGDVEPARPPG
;
A
#
# COMPACT_ATOMS: atom_id res chain seq x y z
N MET A 1 8.48 -4.82 -17.61
CA MET A 1 7.69 -4.66 -16.38
C MET A 1 7.14 -6.02 -15.99
N VAL A 2 7.28 -6.42 -14.73
CA VAL A 2 6.75 -7.68 -14.18
C VAL A 2 5.87 -7.33 -12.99
N MET A 3 4.73 -8.01 -12.86
CA MET A 3 3.82 -7.85 -11.73
C MET A 3 3.75 -9.15 -10.93
N THR A 4 3.84 -9.05 -9.60
CA THR A 4 3.81 -10.17 -8.67
C THR A 4 2.88 -9.83 -7.50
N TYR A 5 2.26 -10.85 -6.90
CA TYR A 5 1.43 -10.69 -5.72
C TYR A 5 2.06 -11.44 -4.56
N GLU A 6 2.32 -10.74 -3.46
CA GLU A 6 2.84 -11.28 -2.20
C GLU A 6 1.69 -11.44 -1.19
N PRO A 7 1.19 -12.67 -0.98
CA PRO A 7 -0.02 -12.89 -0.19
C PRO A 7 0.18 -12.59 1.30
N SER A 8 1.39 -12.73 1.85
CA SER A 8 1.65 -12.51 3.28
C SER A 8 1.41 -11.06 3.71
N SER A 9 1.69 -10.12 2.81
CA SER A 9 1.50 -8.67 3.03
C SER A 9 0.35 -8.08 2.20
N ARG A 10 -0.39 -8.92 1.46
CA ARG A 10 -1.43 -8.52 0.49
C ARG A 10 -0.91 -7.43 -0.46
N ARG A 11 0.36 -7.54 -0.87
CA ARG A 11 1.07 -6.54 -1.65
C ARG A 11 1.14 -6.95 -3.12
N VAL A 12 0.87 -6.00 -4.00
CA VAL A 12 1.17 -6.12 -5.43
C VAL A 12 2.50 -5.41 -5.69
N ASP A 13 3.47 -6.13 -6.22
CA ASP A 13 4.77 -5.61 -6.62
C ASP A 13 4.84 -5.48 -8.14
N ILE A 14 5.26 -4.30 -8.61
CA ILE A 14 5.52 -4.04 -10.02
C ILE A 14 6.99 -3.69 -10.18
N GLN A 15 7.76 -4.57 -10.81
CA GLN A 15 9.15 -4.31 -11.16
C GLN A 15 9.23 -3.66 -12.53
N VAL A 16 9.81 -2.46 -12.63
CA VAL A 16 10.02 -1.78 -13.92
C VAL A 16 11.46 -1.97 -14.39
N ASP A 17 11.65 -1.82 -15.70
CA ASP A 17 12.99 -1.85 -16.30
C ASP A 17 13.79 -0.62 -15.83
N PRO A 18 14.96 -0.79 -15.21
CA PRO A 18 15.80 0.33 -14.76
C PRO A 18 16.18 1.30 -15.89
N MET A 19 16.35 0.81 -17.13
CA MET A 19 16.67 1.67 -18.28
C MET A 19 15.48 2.53 -18.72
N ARG A 20 14.27 2.21 -18.25
CA ARG A 20 13.00 2.87 -18.58
C ARG A 20 12.13 3.04 -17.33
N ALA A 21 12.74 3.52 -16.25
CA ALA A 21 12.13 3.55 -14.92
C ALA A 21 10.82 4.36 -14.85
N ASP A 22 10.60 5.33 -15.74
CA ASP A 22 9.38 6.14 -15.77
C ASP A 22 8.33 5.68 -16.79
N ALA A 23 8.61 4.64 -17.60
CA ALA A 23 7.71 4.21 -18.67
C ALA A 23 6.34 3.72 -18.17
N TRP A 24 6.25 3.25 -16.92
CA TRP A 24 4.98 2.83 -16.31
C TRP A 24 4.02 3.99 -16.03
N ARG A 25 4.51 5.24 -16.01
CA ARG A 25 3.66 6.45 -15.91
C ARG A 25 3.01 6.84 -17.24
N ALA A 26 3.48 6.28 -18.35
CA ALA A 26 2.88 6.53 -19.65
C ALA A 26 1.54 5.75 -19.79
N PRO A 27 0.55 6.31 -20.51
CA PRO A 27 -0.62 5.55 -20.92
C PRO A 27 -0.23 4.33 -21.78
N PRO A 28 -0.95 3.19 -21.65
CA PRO A 28 -2.12 2.97 -20.80
C PRO A 28 -1.79 2.48 -19.37
N TYR A 29 -0.51 2.23 -19.07
CA TYR A 29 -0.08 1.53 -17.86
C TYR A 29 -0.47 2.27 -16.58
N TYR A 30 -0.28 3.58 -16.55
CA TYR A 30 -0.53 4.38 -15.36
C TYR A 30 -1.95 4.25 -14.81
N GLN A 31 -2.94 4.31 -15.71
CA GLN A 31 -4.35 4.21 -15.33
C GLN A 31 -4.72 2.80 -14.84
N GLN A 32 -4.12 1.76 -15.43
CA GLN A 32 -4.32 0.39 -14.98
C GLN A 32 -3.70 0.17 -13.60
N ILE A 33 -2.48 0.65 -13.39
CA ILE A 33 -1.77 0.53 -12.10
C ILE A 33 -2.56 1.24 -11.00
N LYS A 34 -3.10 2.44 -11.25
CA LYS A 34 -3.96 3.14 -10.29
C LYS A 34 -5.21 2.34 -9.92
N ARG A 35 -5.87 1.70 -10.90
CA ARG A 35 -7.05 0.84 -10.63
C ARG A 35 -6.69 -0.39 -9.80
N ILE A 36 -5.54 -1.01 -10.07
CA ILE A 36 -5.05 -2.15 -9.29
C ILE A 36 -4.73 -1.70 -7.86
N ALA A 37 -4.06 -0.55 -7.69
CA ALA A 37 -3.78 0.02 -6.38
C ALA A 37 -5.07 0.29 -5.59
N GLU A 38 -6.09 0.87 -6.22
CA GLU A 38 -7.40 1.10 -5.60
C GLU A 38 -8.06 -0.21 -5.15
N ASN A 39 -8.04 -1.24 -6.00
CA ASN A 39 -8.59 -2.56 -5.65
C ASN A 39 -7.81 -3.21 -4.49
N ALA A 40 -6.48 -3.09 -4.49
CA ALA A 40 -5.63 -3.62 -3.42
C ALA A 40 -5.96 -2.95 -2.08
N LEU A 41 -6.08 -1.62 -2.06
CA LEU A 41 -6.43 -0.84 -0.86
C LEU A 41 -7.81 -1.19 -0.31
N ARG A 42 -8.79 -1.48 -1.18
CA ARG A 42 -10.12 -1.96 -0.76
C ARG A 42 -10.08 -3.31 -0.05
N GLY A 43 -9.04 -4.12 -0.26
CA GLY A 43 -8.81 -5.42 0.40
C GLY A 43 -7.75 -5.39 1.51
N ASP A 44 -7.47 -4.21 2.08
CA ASP A 44 -6.41 -3.97 3.08
C ASP A 44 -5.00 -4.35 2.60
N GLY A 45 -4.79 -4.30 1.29
CA GLY A 45 -3.50 -4.47 0.63
C GLY A 45 -2.95 -3.16 0.07
N TYR A 46 -1.88 -3.25 -0.72
CA TYR A 46 -1.25 -2.08 -1.36
C TYR A 46 -0.41 -2.45 -2.57
N LEU A 47 -0.02 -1.44 -3.36
CA LEU A 47 0.79 -1.63 -4.56
C LEU A 47 2.08 -0.82 -4.48
N ILE A 48 3.21 -1.49 -4.76
CA ILE A 48 4.53 -0.89 -4.88
C ILE A 48 5.06 -1.04 -6.31
N VAL A 49 5.59 0.04 -6.85
CA VAL A 49 6.41 0.04 -8.06
C VAL A 49 7.88 0.13 -7.64
N TRP A 50 8.69 -0.81 -8.12
CA TRP A 50 10.13 -0.90 -7.85
C TRP A 50 10.93 -0.41 -9.05
N GLN A 51 11.73 0.64 -8.82
CA GLN A 51 12.71 1.18 -9.76
C GLN A 51 14.12 0.81 -9.28
N GLY A 52 14.53 -0.43 -9.57
CA GLY A 52 15.72 -1.00 -8.92
C GLY A 52 15.46 -1.20 -7.43
N GLU A 53 16.22 -0.51 -6.58
CA GLU A 53 16.09 -0.59 -5.11
C GLU A 53 15.10 0.44 -4.53
N ASP A 54 14.67 1.41 -5.35
CA ASP A 54 13.73 2.45 -4.92
C ASP A 54 12.28 1.98 -5.04
N ALA A 55 11.54 2.10 -3.94
CA ALA A 55 10.12 1.82 -3.86
C ALA A 55 9.27 3.08 -4.03
N ILE A 56 8.17 2.93 -4.76
CA ILE A 56 7.14 3.94 -4.92
C ILE A 56 5.80 3.29 -4.63
N ALA A 57 5.13 3.71 -3.56
CA ALA A 57 3.76 3.32 -3.31
C ALA A 57 2.82 4.08 -4.24
N VAL A 58 1.90 3.36 -4.88
CA VAL A 58 0.88 3.97 -5.74
C VAL A 58 -0.44 3.96 -5.00
N LEU A 59 -1.06 5.14 -4.90
CA LEU A 59 -2.40 5.37 -4.40
C LEU A 59 -3.32 5.80 -5.56
N PRO A 60 -4.65 5.75 -5.39
CA PRO A 60 -5.59 6.15 -6.44
C PRO A 60 -5.41 7.62 -6.84
N ASP A 61 -5.17 8.48 -5.86
CA ASP A 61 -4.98 9.91 -6.03
C ASP A 61 -3.54 10.27 -6.40
N ARG A 62 -2.54 9.65 -5.77
CA ARG A 62 -1.13 10.09 -5.85
C ARG A 62 -0.12 8.95 -5.83
N GLU A 63 1.14 9.29 -6.08
CA GLU A 63 2.30 8.42 -5.86
C GLU A 63 3.06 8.91 -4.63
N VAL A 64 3.58 7.98 -3.83
CA VAL A 64 4.40 8.28 -2.67
C VAL A 64 5.76 7.61 -2.86
N LYS A 65 6.80 8.41 -3.05
CA LYS A 65 8.18 7.91 -3.11
C LYS A 65 8.58 7.49 -1.71
N LEU A 66 8.83 6.19 -1.54
CA LEU A 66 9.28 5.62 -0.28
C LEU A 66 10.82 5.62 -0.21
N GLY A 67 11.49 5.57 -1.37
CA GLY A 67 12.95 5.51 -1.45
C GLY A 67 13.46 4.09 -1.32
N ARG A 68 14.73 3.93 -0.96
CA ARG A 68 15.38 2.62 -0.87
C ARG A 68 14.83 1.82 0.32
N VAL A 69 14.26 0.66 0.04
CA VAL A 69 13.76 -0.26 1.08
C VAL A 69 14.82 -1.32 1.35
N THR A 70 15.47 -1.25 2.52
CA THR A 70 16.53 -2.20 2.91
C THR A 70 16.00 -3.29 3.84
N SER A 71 15.18 -2.91 4.81
CA SER A 71 14.52 -3.83 5.76
C SER A 71 13.20 -3.26 6.27
N GLU A 72 12.77 -2.11 5.77
CA GLU A 72 11.57 -1.42 6.23
C GLU A 72 10.29 -2.09 5.71
N VAL A 73 9.26 -2.15 6.56
CA VAL A 73 7.91 -2.57 6.19
C VAL A 73 7.13 -1.36 5.68
N VAL A 74 6.37 -1.56 4.60
CA VAL A 74 5.41 -0.55 4.13
C VAL A 74 4.17 -0.68 4.99
N VAL A 75 3.77 0.42 5.63
CA VAL A 75 2.53 0.47 6.40
C VAL A 75 1.55 1.44 5.75
N VAL A 76 0.30 1.00 5.68
CA VAL A 76 -0.80 1.72 5.05
C VAL A 76 -1.83 2.04 6.12
N LYS A 77 -2.13 3.32 6.31
CA LYS A 77 -3.16 3.79 7.23
C LYS A 77 -4.37 4.27 6.44
N ARG A 78 -5.55 3.80 6.83
CA ARG A 78 -6.83 4.31 6.36
C ARG A 78 -7.34 5.37 7.34
N SER A 79 -7.58 6.57 6.84
CA SER A 79 -8.09 7.70 7.63
C SER A 79 -9.38 8.23 7.00
N GLN A 80 -10.34 8.67 7.83
CA GLN A 80 -11.48 9.45 7.30
C GLN A 80 -11.00 10.84 6.90
N ALA A 81 -11.36 11.26 5.69
CA ALA A 81 -11.19 12.62 5.19
C ALA A 81 -12.57 13.21 4.91
N GLU A 82 -12.67 14.54 4.84
CA GLU A 82 -13.94 15.26 4.57
C GLU A 82 -14.68 14.73 3.33
N ASN A 83 -13.94 14.21 2.35
CA ASN A 83 -14.46 13.76 1.06
C ASN A 83 -14.38 12.24 0.86
N GLY A 84 -14.27 11.45 1.94
CA GLY A 84 -14.23 10.00 1.88
C GLY A 84 -13.04 9.38 2.59
N VAL A 85 -12.43 8.36 2.00
CA VAL A 85 -11.31 7.63 2.62
C VAL A 85 -10.00 8.16 2.07
N ARG A 86 -9.07 8.51 2.95
CA ARG A 86 -7.68 8.79 2.61
C ARG A 86 -6.80 7.62 3.04
N TYR A 87 -5.91 7.22 2.14
CA TYR A 87 -4.84 6.29 2.45
C TYR A 87 -3.54 7.07 2.62
N ASP A 88 -2.81 6.79 3.69
CA ASP A 88 -1.48 7.33 3.95
C ASP A 88 -0.51 6.16 4.06
N VAL A 89 0.65 6.28 3.43
CA VAL A 89 1.65 5.20 3.33
C VAL A 89 2.96 5.71 3.88
N ALA A 90 3.60 4.91 4.74
CA ALA A 90 4.92 5.21 5.30
C ALA A 90 5.78 3.94 5.31
N LEU A 91 7.09 4.13 5.16
CA LEU A 91 8.07 3.11 5.56
C LEU A 91 8.24 3.16 7.07
N MET A 92 8.40 1.99 7.66
CA MET A 92 8.63 1.83 9.09
C MET A 92 9.63 0.69 9.30
N GLU A 93 10.47 0.79 10.32
CA GLU A 93 11.34 -0.33 10.69
C GLU A 93 10.49 -1.52 11.20
N PRO A 94 10.89 -2.77 10.93
CA PRO A 94 10.14 -3.96 11.36
C PRO A 94 9.87 -4.02 12.87
N ASP A 95 10.80 -3.50 13.67
CA ASP A 95 10.76 -3.48 15.13
C ASP A 95 10.25 -2.16 15.72
N ASP A 96 9.75 -1.22 14.90
CA ASP A 96 9.22 0.04 15.43
C ASP A 96 7.97 -0.24 16.30
N PRO A 97 7.94 0.21 17.57
CA PRO A 97 6.81 -0.01 18.47
C PRO A 97 5.48 0.57 17.95
N ARG A 98 5.51 1.54 17.03
CA ARG A 98 4.31 2.08 16.36
C ARG A 98 3.66 1.08 15.42
N ARG A 99 4.35 0.00 15.03
CA ARG A 99 3.84 -1.06 14.17
C ARG A 99 2.63 -1.76 14.82
N THR A 100 2.70 -2.05 16.12
CA THR A 100 1.62 -2.71 16.87
C THR A 100 0.38 -1.82 17.00
N GLU A 101 0.57 -0.51 17.20
CA GLU A 101 -0.54 0.44 17.31
C GLU A 101 -1.26 0.63 15.97
N MET A 102 -0.53 0.57 14.85
CA MET A 102 -1.11 0.74 13.51
C MET A 102 -1.68 -0.56 12.92
N LEU A 103 -1.17 -1.74 13.31
CA LEU A 103 -1.80 -3.04 13.04
C LEU A 103 -3.04 -3.27 13.92
N GLY A 104 -3.07 -2.72 15.13
CA GLY A 104 -4.19 -2.82 16.07
C GLY A 104 -5.46 -2.08 15.61
N ALA A 105 -5.34 -1.06 14.77
CA ALA A 105 -6.49 -0.31 14.25
C ALA A 105 -7.30 -1.06 13.17
N THR A 106 -6.85 -2.24 12.73
CA THR A 106 -7.67 -3.18 11.92
C THR A 106 -8.40 -4.24 12.75
N SER A 107 -8.12 -4.35 14.04
CA SER A 107 -9.03 -5.00 14.99
C SER A 107 -10.00 -3.95 15.46
N GLY A 108 -11.06 -3.74 14.67
CA GLY A 108 -12.29 -3.23 15.24
C GLY A 108 -12.61 -4.06 16.47
N ASP A 109 -12.69 -3.39 17.60
CA ASP A 109 -13.59 -3.72 18.69
C ASP A 109 -14.91 -4.23 18.08
N VAL A 110 -15.02 -5.55 17.93
CA VAL A 110 -16.31 -6.21 17.88
C VAL A 110 -16.61 -6.50 19.33
N GLU A 111 -17.19 -5.50 20.00
CA GLU A 111 -17.95 -5.75 21.22
C GLU A 111 -18.89 -6.93 20.93
N PRO A 112 -18.82 -8.05 21.65
CA PRO A 112 -19.72 -9.16 21.42
C PRO A 112 -21.12 -8.67 21.74
N ALA A 113 -21.96 -8.54 20.71
CA ALA A 113 -23.36 -8.23 20.83
C ALA A 113 -23.98 -9.19 21.87
N ARG A 114 -24.34 -8.62 23.02
CA ARG A 114 -25.05 -9.33 24.09
C ARG A 114 -26.39 -9.83 23.51
N PRO A 115 -26.72 -11.12 23.58
CA PRO A 115 -27.98 -11.61 23.04
C PRO A 115 -29.15 -11.00 23.82
N PRO A 116 -30.27 -10.63 23.16
CA PRO A 116 -31.47 -10.23 23.87
C PRO A 116 -32.04 -11.43 24.63
N GLY A 117 -32.28 -11.25 25.93
CA GLY A 117 -33.09 -12.13 26.77
C GLY A 117 -34.56 -11.75 26.75
#